data_AF-A0A7C6W1M3-F1
#
_entry.id   AF-A0A7C6W1M3-F1
#
_cell.length_a   1.000
_cell.length_b   1.000
_cell.length_c   1.000
_cell.angle_alpha   90.00
_cell.angle_beta   90.00
_cell.angle_gamma   90.00
#
_symmetry.space_group_name_H-M   'P 1'
#
loop_
_entity.id
_entity.type
_entity.pdbx_description
1 polymer ?
#
loop_
_entity_poly.entity_id
_entity_poly.type
_entity_poly.pdbx_seq_one_letter_code
_entity_poly.pdbx_strand_id
1 'polypeptide(L)'
;MGEQMGKLRWRCRRGMKELDLLTLGYLERHYPTAPAEEQQAFADLLELQDPLLMSYMVGRETPADATTARVVGVMRTLLNEADGV
;
A
#
# COMPACT_ATOMS: atom_id res chain seq x y z
N MET A 1 -9.87 -8.27 -17.36
CA MET A 1 -9.14 -7.22 -16.59
C MET A 1 -9.89 -6.75 -15.31
N GLY A 2 -10.85 -7.52 -14.76
CA GLY A 2 -11.53 -7.16 -13.50
C GLY A 2 -11.08 -7.94 -12.26
N GLU A 3 -10.37 -9.07 -12.42
CA GLU A 3 -10.02 -9.97 -11.31
C GLU A 3 -8.89 -9.46 -10.40
N GLN A 4 -8.00 -8.61 -10.92
CA GLN A 4 -6.87 -8.08 -10.15
C GLN A 4 -7.37 -7.13 -9.05
N MET A 5 -8.33 -6.25 -9.36
CA MET A 5 -8.88 -5.28 -8.41
C MET A 5 -9.61 -5.97 -7.24
N GLY A 6 -10.38 -7.03 -7.53
CA GLY A 6 -11.06 -7.82 -6.50
C GLY A 6 -10.08 -8.53 -5.56
N LYS A 7 -9.00 -9.09 -6.10
CA LYS A 7 -7.92 -9.72 -5.32
C LYS A 7 -7.16 -8.73 -4.45
N LEU A 8 -6.86 -7.54 -4.97
CA LEU A 8 -6.19 -6.46 -4.23
C LEU A 8 -7.08 -5.97 -3.08
N ARG A 9 -8.34 -5.68 -3.36
CA ARG A 9 -9.32 -5.23 -2.36
C ARG A 9 -9.55 -6.28 -1.27
N TRP A 10 -9.47 -7.57 -1.59
CA TRP A 10 -9.50 -8.63 -0.58
C TRP A 10 -8.21 -8.67 0.25
N ARG A 11 -7.04 -8.49 -0.37
CA ARG A 11 -5.73 -8.38 0.32
C ARG A 11 -5.61 -7.13 1.21
N CYS A 12 -6.40 -6.08 0.95
CA CYS A 12 -6.48 -4.90 1.83
C CYS A 12 -7.20 -5.20 3.15
N ARG A 13 -8.11 -6.19 3.19
CA ARG A 13 -8.85 -6.57 4.40
C ARG A 13 -7.94 -7.28 5.39
N ARG A 14 -7.15 -6.49 6.11
CA ARG A 14 -6.14 -6.93 7.08
C ARG A 14 -6.66 -6.77 8.51
N GLY A 15 -6.04 -7.49 9.45
CA GLY A 15 -6.44 -7.43 10.87
C GLY A 15 -6.20 -6.08 11.54
N MET A 16 -5.33 -5.23 10.96
CA MET A 16 -5.07 -3.87 11.43
C MET A 16 -5.86 -2.85 10.62
N LYS A 17 -6.66 -2.04 11.33
CA LYS A 17 -7.49 -1.00 10.73
C LYS A 17 -6.68 0.07 9.99
N GLU A 18 -5.51 0.41 10.52
CA GLU A 18 -4.59 1.37 9.86
C GLU A 18 -4.14 0.86 8.50
N LEU A 19 -3.67 -0.39 8.42
CA LEU A 19 -3.25 -1.00 7.14
C LEU A 19 -4.40 -1.06 6.13
N ASP A 20 -5.61 -1.42 6.59
CA ASP A 20 -6.81 -1.46 5.76
C ASP A 20 -7.13 -0.07 5.17
N LEU A 21 -7.15 0.98 6.01
CA LEU A 21 -7.39 2.36 5.57
C LEU A 21 -6.32 2.86 4.59
N LEU A 22 -5.05 2.55 4.83
CA LEU A 22 -3.94 2.96 3.97
C LEU A 22 -3.99 2.28 2.61
N THR A 23 -4.18 0.96 2.61
CA THR A 23 -4.20 0.17 1.38
C THR A 23 -5.46 0.43 0.56
N LEU A 24 -6.63 0.59 1.18
CA LEU A 24 -7.86 1.04 0.50
C LEU A 24 -7.73 2.47 0.00
N GLY A 25 -7.23 3.39 0.82
CA GLY A 25 -7.03 4.78 0.43
C GLY A 25 -6.11 4.92 -0.78
N TYR A 26 -5.01 4.18 -0.81
CA TYR A 26 -4.13 4.11 -1.96
C TYR A 26 -4.84 3.48 -3.17
N LEU A 27 -5.54 2.35 -2.98
CA LEU A 27 -6.27 1.65 -4.05
C LEU A 27 -7.36 2.52 -4.70
N GLU A 28 -8.05 3.36 -3.93
CA GLU A 28 -9.16 4.16 -4.44
C GLU A 28 -8.72 5.52 -4.99
N ARG A 29 -7.68 6.15 -4.40
CA ARG A 29 -7.22 7.50 -4.78
C ARG A 29 -6.02 7.50 -5.72
N HIS A 30 -5.04 6.61 -5.50
CA HIS A 30 -3.76 6.61 -6.20
C HIS A 30 -3.65 5.54 -7.27
N TYR A 31 -4.14 4.32 -7.03
CA TYR A 31 -4.05 3.21 -7.98
C TYR A 31 -4.60 3.50 -9.40
N PRO A 32 -5.75 4.19 -9.59
CA PRO A 32 -6.24 4.50 -10.94
C PRO A 32 -5.41 5.56 -11.68
N THR A 33 -4.65 6.38 -10.96
CA THR A 33 -3.78 7.42 -11.54
C THR A 33 -2.31 6.99 -11.58
N ALA A 34 -1.96 5.92 -10.87
CA ALA A 34 -0.62 5.37 -10.80
C ALA A 34 -0.22 4.67 -12.12
N PRO A 35 1.04 4.80 -12.55
CA PRO A 35 1.58 4.04 -13.68
C PRO A 35 1.59 2.53 -13.39
N ALA A 36 1.66 1.72 -14.45
CA ALA A 36 1.64 0.26 -14.34
C ALA A 36 2.74 -0.28 -13.42
N GLU A 37 3.91 0.36 -13.38
CA GLU A 37 5.02 0.01 -12.50
C GLU A 37 4.65 0.17 -11.02
N GLU A 38 4.02 1.29 -10.64
CA GLU A 38 3.56 1.54 -9.27
C GLU A 38 2.39 0.64 -8.88
N GLN A 39 1.48 0.36 -9.82
CA GLN A 39 0.39 -0.61 -9.59
C GLN A 39 0.95 -2.00 -9.31
N GLN A 40 1.98 -2.41 -10.05
CA GLN A 40 2.62 -3.71 -9.87
C GLN A 40 3.42 -3.77 -8.56
N ALA A 41 4.15 -2.71 -8.22
CA ALA A 41 4.84 -2.59 -6.94
C ALA A 41 3.86 -2.64 -5.75
N PHE A 42 2.71 -1.96 -5.84
CA PHE A 42 1.66 -2.04 -4.83
C PHE A 42 1.05 -3.44 -4.73
N ALA A 43 0.83 -4.11 -5.86
CA ALA A 43 0.33 -5.48 -5.86
C ALA A 43 1.31 -6.43 -5.17
N ASP A 44 2.61 -6.32 -5.46
CA ASP A 44 3.69 -7.10 -4.85
C ASP A 44 3.78 -6.84 -3.34
N LEU A 45 3.72 -5.57 -2.92
CA LEU A 45 3.61 -5.19 -1.52
C LEU A 45 2.43 -5.87 -0.84
N LEU A 46 1.25 -5.89 -1.47
CA LEU A 46 0.08 -6.54 -0.89
C LEU A 46 0.19 -8.06 -0.77
N GLU A 47 1.14 -8.72 -1.46
CA GLU A 47 1.47 -10.14 -1.26
C GLU A 47 2.35 -10.37 -0.03
N LEU A 48 2.98 -9.31 0.49
CA LEU A 48 3.78 -9.37 1.71
C LEU A 48 2.91 -9.41 2.97
N GLN A 49 3.48 -10.00 4.02
CA GLN A 49 2.83 -10.12 5.32
C GLN A 49 2.65 -8.75 6.02
N ASP A 50 1.59 -8.61 6.80
CA ASP A 50 1.28 -7.41 7.61
C ASP A 50 2.46 -6.83 8.41
N PRO A 51 3.22 -7.62 9.19
CA PRO A 51 4.37 -7.08 9.93
C PRO A 51 5.46 -6.49 9.02
N LEU A 52 5.58 -6.98 7.78
CA LEU A 52 6.55 -6.46 6.83
C LEU A 52 6.06 -5.14 6.22
N LEU A 53 4.79 -5.07 5.82
CA LEU A 53 4.16 -3.81 5.37
C LEU A 53 4.31 -2.72 6.42
N MET A 54 3.99 -3.04 7.68
CA MET A 54 4.10 -2.09 8.79
C MET A 54 5.56 -1.65 8.98
N SER A 55 6.53 -2.57 8.82
CA SER A 55 7.96 -2.25 8.89
C SER A 55 8.40 -1.25 7.81
N TYR A 56 7.89 -1.36 6.58
CA TYR A 56 8.11 -0.34 5.55
C TYR A 56 7.45 1.00 5.90
N MET A 57 6.23 0.98 6.45
CA MET A 57 5.50 2.20 6.85
C MET A 57 6.20 2.97 7.96
N VAL A 58 6.75 2.27 8.97
CA VAL A 58 7.53 2.91 10.04
C VAL A 58 8.97 3.23 9.61
N GLY A 59 9.37 2.91 8.37
CA GLY A 59 10.72 3.15 7.85
C GLY A 59 11.80 2.25 8.47
N ARG A 60 11.40 1.12 9.04
CA ARG A 60 12.30 0.12 9.63
C ARG A 60 12.95 -0.75 8.57
N GLU A 61 12.27 -0.93 7.45
CA GLU A 61 12.76 -1.61 6.26
C GLU A 61 12.60 -0.69 5.05
N THR A 62 13.45 -0.85 4.03
CA THR A 62 13.42 0.00 2.83
C THR A 62 13.37 -0.89 1.59
N PRO A 63 12.39 -0.71 0.69
CA PRO A 63 12.36 -1.49 -0.54
C PRO A 63 13.55 -1.12 -1.42
N ALA A 64 14.14 -2.12 -2.06
CA ALA A 64 15.28 -1.93 -2.97
C ALA A 64 14.86 -1.24 -4.28
N ASP A 65 13.61 -1.41 -4.70
CA ASP A 65 13.08 -0.83 -5.93
C ASP A 65 12.62 0.62 -5.71
N ALA A 66 13.04 1.52 -6.60
CA ALA A 66 12.69 2.94 -6.52
C ALA A 66 11.17 3.16 -6.65
N THR A 67 10.49 2.34 -7.43
CA THR A 67 9.04 2.41 -7.62
C THR A 67 8.31 2.00 -6.34
N THR A 68 8.71 0.88 -5.75
CA THR A 68 8.18 0.44 -4.45
C THR A 68 8.45 1.47 -3.36
N ALA A 69 9.63 2.11 -3.37
CA ALA A 69 9.94 3.20 -2.44
C ALA A 69 8.98 4.40 -2.59
N ARG A 70 8.54 4.72 -3.82
CA ARG A 70 7.51 5.76 -4.05
C ARG A 70 6.16 5.36 -3.49
N VAL A 71 5.69 4.14 -3.77
CA VAL A 71 4.42 3.63 -3.24
C VAL A 71 4.42 3.65 -1.72
N VAL A 72 5.48 3.14 -1.09
CA VAL A 72 5.66 3.19 0.37
C VAL A 72 5.67 4.63 0.87
N GLY A 73 6.33 5.56 0.17
CA GLY A 73 6.33 6.98 0.50
C GLY A 73 4.92 7.58 0.54
N VAL A 74 4.11 7.33 -0.49
CA VAL A 74 2.71 7.79 -0.55
C VAL A 74 1.88 7.20 0.59
N MET A 75 2.01 5.90 0.85
CA MET A 75 1.34 5.25 1.98
C MET A 75 1.74 5.86 3.32
N ARG A 76 3.02 6.20 3.52
CA ARG A 76 3.50 6.83 4.75
C ARG A 76 2.92 8.22 4.94
N THR A 77 2.77 9.00 3.86
CA THR A 77 2.07 10.28 3.91
C THR A 77 0.62 10.11 4.35
N LEU A 78 -0.10 9.12 3.79
CA LEU A 78 -1.48 8.82 4.21
C LEU A 78 -1.58 8.40 5.68
N LEU A 79 -0.59 7.69 6.22
CA LEU A 79 -0.53 7.31 7.64
C LEU A 79 -0.37 8.54 8.53
N ASN A 80 0.50 9.47 8.15
CA ASN A 80 0.69 10.71 8.89
C ASN A 80 -0.58 11.59 8.89
N GLU A 81 -1.36 11.56 7.81
CA GLU A 81 -2.66 12.25 7.76
C GLU A 81 -3.74 11.54 8.61
N ALA A 82 -3.66 10.22 8.77
CA ALA A 82 -4.65 9.43 9.50
C ALA A 82 -4.50 9.49 11.04
N ASP A 83 -3.28 9.74 11.55
CA ASP A 83 -2.97 9.81 13.00
C ASP A 83 -3.31 11.18 13.63
N GLY A 84 -3.71 12.17 12.82
CA GLY A 84 -3.92 13.56 13.24
C GLY A 84 -5.29 13.94 13.81
N VAL A 85 -6.11 12.99 14.31
CA VAL A 85 -7.47 13.27 14.86
C VAL A 85 -7.66 12.80 16.29
#